data_AF-A0A2M7QCS9-F1
#
_entry.id   AF-A0A2M7QCS9-F1
#
_cell.length_a   1.000
_cell.length_b   1.000
_cell.length_c   1.000
_cell.angle_alpha   90.00
_cell.angle_beta   90.00
_cell.angle_gamma   90.00
#
_symmetry.space_group_name_H-M   'P 1'
#
loop_
_entity.id
_entity.type
_entity.pdbx_description
1 polymer ?
#
loop_
_entity_poly.entity_id
_entity_poly.type
_entity_poly.pdbx_seq_one_letter_code
_entity_poly.pdbx_strand_id
1 'polypeptide(L)'
;MHLIPQAFAQGISEWDPTGTGGCMVDGVPTLKCFEVVFGNILVMASGLIVFVLFIMFVNGSFTYLTSLGNPEKIKKAQGTLKYAVVGFILFISTFIILKIIDVLFLGGCGKIFQFSIGEGGAPLACP
;
A
#
# COMPACT_ATOMS: atom_id res chain seq x y z
N MET A 1 0.37 19.59 -19.42
CA MET A 1 0.82 18.26 -19.89
C MET A 1 1.99 17.79 -19.03
N HIS A 2 1.68 17.11 -17.93
CA HIS A 2 2.64 16.29 -17.18
C HIS A 2 1.91 15.03 -16.77
N LEU A 3 2.58 13.91 -16.99
CA LEU A 3 2.01 12.59 -17.20
C LEU A 3 1.61 11.96 -15.87
N ILE A 4 0.48 11.27 -15.88
CA ILE A 4 0.11 10.23 -14.90
C ILE A 4 1.01 9.01 -15.21
N PRO A 5 1.34 8.09 -14.30
CA PRO A 5 1.18 8.08 -12.84
C PRO A 5 2.55 7.99 -12.13
N GLN A 6 2.60 8.39 -10.87
CA GLN A 6 3.63 7.89 -9.96
C GLN A 6 3.35 6.39 -9.78
N ALA A 7 3.96 5.54 -10.62
CA ALA A 7 4.12 4.15 -10.29
C ALA A 7 4.81 4.12 -8.92
N PHE A 8 4.21 3.42 -7.97
CA PHE A 8 4.59 3.37 -6.56
C PHE A 8 5.99 2.78 -6.38
N ALA A 9 7.01 3.60 -6.62
CA ALA A 9 8.32 3.49 -6.01
C ALA A 9 8.48 4.76 -5.16
N GLN A 10 7.68 4.86 -4.10
CA GLN A 10 8.01 5.77 -3.00
C GLN A 10 9.30 5.20 -2.42
N GLY A 11 10.44 5.80 -2.75
CA GLY A 11 11.72 5.42 -2.18
C GLY A 11 11.62 5.44 -0.65
N ILE A 12 12.32 4.50 -0.01
CA ILE A 12 12.52 4.51 1.44
C ILE A 12 13.00 5.91 1.84
N SER A 13 12.18 6.63 2.60
CA SER A 13 12.52 7.99 3.05
C SER A 13 13.70 7.89 4.01
N GLU A 14 14.80 8.56 3.68
CA GLU A 14 15.96 8.70 4.56
C GLU A 14 15.50 9.26 5.91
N TRP A 15 15.96 8.65 7.00
CA TRP A 15 15.64 9.11 8.35
C TRP A 15 16.46 10.38 8.64
N ASP A 16 15.99 11.53 8.15
CA ASP A 16 16.57 12.82 8.50
C ASP A 16 15.69 13.54 9.55
N PRO A 17 16.05 13.47 10.84
CA PRO A 17 15.29 14.14 11.90
C PRO A 17 15.46 15.67 11.90
N THR A 18 16.37 16.24 11.09
CA THR A 18 16.83 17.65 11.19
C THR A 18 16.83 18.45 9.87
N GLY A 19 16.61 17.82 8.72
CA GLY A 19 16.47 18.50 7.42
C GLY A 19 15.16 19.26 7.25
N THR A 20 14.89 19.72 6.02
CA THR A 20 13.77 20.61 5.60
C THR A 20 12.35 20.04 5.83
N GLY A 21 12.22 19.00 6.65
CA GLY A 21 10.99 18.36 7.16
C GLY A 21 11.18 17.76 8.56
N GLY A 22 12.01 18.37 9.41
CA GLY A 22 12.31 17.90 10.76
C GLY A 22 11.03 17.57 11.55
N CYS A 23 10.92 16.33 12.01
CA CYS A 23 9.72 15.82 12.67
C CYS A 23 9.77 16.00 14.21
N MET A 24 10.83 16.63 14.72
CA MET A 24 10.98 17.02 16.11
C MET A 24 10.74 18.52 16.26
N VAL A 25 9.87 18.89 17.19
CA VAL A 25 9.67 20.28 17.63
C VAL A 25 10.17 20.35 19.07
N ASP A 26 11.08 21.26 19.39
CA ASP A 26 11.62 21.44 20.74
C ASP A 26 12.19 20.17 21.40
N GLY A 27 12.80 19.28 20.60
CA GLY A 27 13.39 18.03 21.09
C GLY A 27 12.38 16.93 21.44
N VAL A 28 11.09 17.13 21.20
CA VAL A 28 10.06 16.07 21.30
C VAL A 28 9.69 15.52 19.92
N PRO A 29 9.69 14.18 19.74
CA PRO A 29 9.20 13.57 18.51
C PRO A 29 7.69 13.81 18.35
N THR A 30 7.28 14.48 17.27
CA THR A 30 5.86 14.68 16.96
C THR A 30 5.29 13.48 16.19
N LEU A 31 3.96 13.41 16.03
CA LEU A 31 3.28 12.37 15.24
C LEU A 31 3.77 12.29 13.78
N LYS A 32 4.42 13.35 13.27
CA LYS A 32 5.07 13.37 11.96
C LYS A 32 6.24 12.39 11.85
N CYS A 33 6.98 12.15 12.94
CA CYS A 33 8.08 11.16 12.91
C CYS A 33 7.52 9.74 12.73
N PHE A 34 6.36 9.48 13.33
CA PHE A 34 5.71 8.18 13.20
C PHE A 34 5.19 7.95 11.78
N GLU A 35 4.67 8.99 11.11
CA GLU A 35 4.22 8.93 9.72
C GLU A 35 5.32 8.43 8.76
N VAL A 36 6.56 8.89 8.95
CA VAL A 36 7.74 8.47 8.14
C VAL A 36 8.09 7.00 8.36
N VAL A 37 8.19 6.57 9.62
CA VAL A 37 8.52 5.18 9.96
C VAL A 37 7.41 4.23 9.48
N PHE A 38 6.16 4.60 9.72
CA PHE A 38 4.99 3.82 9.32
C PHE A 38 4.87 3.72 7.80
N GLY A 39 5.08 4.83 7.08
CA GLY A 39 5.10 4.85 5.62
C GLY A 39 6.17 3.91 5.04
N ASN A 40 7.38 3.93 5.59
CA ASN A 40 8.47 3.06 5.15
C ASN A 40 8.16 1.58 5.37
N ILE A 41 7.62 1.23 6.55
CA ILE A 41 7.19 -0.14 6.87
C ILE A 41 6.07 -0.59 5.93
N LEU A 42 5.07 0.26 5.66
CA LEU A 42 3.97 -0.07 4.76
C LEU A 42 4.44 -0.30 3.32
N VAL A 43 5.36 0.52 2.80
CA VAL A 43 5.91 0.33 1.44
C VAL A 43 6.66 -1.00 1.35
N MET A 44 7.52 -1.29 2.33
CA MET A 44 8.27 -2.55 2.38
C MET A 44 7.34 -3.77 2.53
N ALA A 45 6.36 -3.69 3.42
CA ALA A 45 5.38 -4.76 3.65
C ALA A 45 4.49 -4.99 2.42
N SER A 46 4.02 -3.92 1.77
CA SER A 46 3.21 -4.03 0.56
C SER A 46 3.97 -4.71 -0.58
N GLY A 47 5.24 -4.35 -0.78
CA GLY A 47 6.12 -5.02 -1.75
C GLY A 47 6.27 -6.51 -1.44
N LEU A 48 6.49 -6.86 -0.18
CA LEU A 48 6.62 -8.25 0.27
C LEU A 48 5.32 -9.04 0.04
N ILE A 49 4.16 -8.46 0.36
CA ILE A 49 2.85 -9.10 0.17
C ILE A 49 2.64 -9.46 -1.31
N VAL A 50 2.88 -8.51 -2.22
CA VAL A 50 2.72 -8.75 -3.66
C VAL A 50 3.68 -9.85 -4.15
N PHE A 51 4.92 -9.84 -3.67
CA PHE A 51 5.91 -10.86 -4.00
C PHE A 51 5.49 -12.27 -3.54
N VAL A 52 4.98 -12.40 -2.31
CA VAL A 52 4.49 -13.68 -1.78
C VAL A 52 3.24 -14.16 -2.52
N LEU A 53 2.30 -13.25 -2.81
CA LEU A 53 1.10 -13.57 -3.60
C LEU A 53 1.48 -14.08 -4.99
N PHE A 54 2.49 -13.48 -5.63
CA PHE A 54 3.00 -13.94 -6.92
C PHE A 54 3.53 -15.38 -6.85
N ILE A 55 4.35 -15.70 -5.85
CA ILE A 55 4.88 -17.07 -5.66
C ILE A 55 3.77 -18.09 -5.41
N MET A 56 2.80 -17.75 -4.56
CA MET A 56 1.64 -18.62 -4.30
C MET A 56 0.79 -18.84 -5.55
N PHE A 57 0.61 -17.81 -6.37
CA PHE A 57 -0.16 -17.89 -7.60
C PHE A 57 0.53 -18.78 -8.63
N VAL A 58 1.84 -18.62 -8.82
CA VAL A 58 2.66 -19.45 -9.70
C VAL A 58 2.59 -20.92 -9.26
N ASN A 59 2.97 -21.22 -8.01
CA ASN A 59 2.98 -22.61 -7.51
C ASN A 59 1.58 -23.25 -7.53
N GLY A 60 0.54 -22.50 -7.19
CA GLY A 60 -0.85 -22.97 -7.24
C GLY A 60 -1.29 -23.29 -8.66
N SER A 61 -0.99 -22.41 -9.62
CA SER A 61 -1.37 -22.57 -11.03
C SER A 61 -0.65 -23.76 -11.69
N PHE A 62 0.67 -23.88 -11.49
CA PHE A 62 1.43 -25.01 -12.02
C PHE A 62 0.96 -26.34 -11.43
N THR A 63 0.70 -26.40 -10.12
CA THR A 63 0.19 -27.61 -9.47
C THR A 63 -1.21 -27.98 -9.98
N TYR A 64 -2.05 -26.98 -10.28
CA TYR A 64 -3.37 -27.20 -10.85
C TYR A 64 -3.26 -27.78 -12.27
N LEU A 65 -2.44 -27.20 -13.15
CA LEU A 65 -2.30 -27.65 -14.53
C LEU A 65 -1.62 -29.03 -14.64
N THR A 66 -0.64 -29.32 -13.77
CA THR A 66 0.12 -30.59 -13.78
C THR A 66 -0.54 -31.71 -12.99
N SER A 67 -1.73 -31.49 -12.42
CA SER A 67 -2.39 -32.49 -11.58
C SER A 67 -2.99 -33.68 -12.34
N LEU A 68 -3.01 -33.65 -13.68
CA LEU A 68 -3.41 -34.76 -14.57
C LEU A 68 -4.76 -35.43 -14.19
N GLY A 69 -5.67 -34.69 -13.55
CA GLY A 69 -6.96 -35.23 -13.10
C GLY A 69 -6.93 -35.94 -11.74
N ASN A 70 -5.82 -35.96 -11.01
CA ASN A 70 -5.77 -36.48 -9.65
C ASN A 70 -6.56 -35.56 -8.70
N PRO A 71 -7.64 -36.06 -8.06
CA PRO A 71 -8.54 -35.23 -7.25
C PRO A 71 -7.87 -34.63 -6.01
N GLU A 72 -6.86 -35.30 -5.45
CA GLU A 72 -6.14 -34.83 -4.27
C GLU A 72 -5.26 -33.62 -4.59
N LYS A 73 -4.55 -33.68 -5.73
CA LYS A 73 -3.70 -32.59 -6.23
C LYS A 73 -4.52 -31.40 -6.66
N ILE A 74 -5.67 -31.63 -7.31
CA ILE A 74 -6.62 -30.57 -7.70
C ILE A 74 -7.16 -29.87 -6.46
N LYS A 75 -7.61 -30.62 -5.44
CA LYS A 75 -8.15 -30.03 -4.21
C LYS A 75 -7.11 -29.19 -3.47
N LYS A 76 -5.86 -29.66 -3.42
CA LYS A 76 -4.75 -28.90 -2.82
C LYS A 76 -4.46 -27.61 -3.59
N ALA A 77 -4.35 -27.68 -4.92
CA ALA A 77 -4.09 -26.51 -5.76
C ALA A 77 -5.22 -25.48 -5.70
N GLN A 78 -6.49 -25.93 -5.73
CA GLN A 78 -7.64 -25.05 -5.54
C GLN A 78 -7.66 -24.39 -4.17
N GLY A 79 -7.24 -25.11 -3.11
CA GLY A 79 -7.07 -24.53 -1.78
C GLY A 79 -6.07 -23.37 -1.82
N THR A 80 -4.87 -23.60 -2.36
CA THR A 80 -3.83 -22.56 -2.51
C THR A 80 -4.32 -21.37 -3.32
N LEU A 81 -4.98 -21.60 -4.45
CA LEU A 81 -5.52 -20.54 -5.29
C LEU A 81 -6.63 -19.75 -4.58
N LYS A 82 -7.52 -20.42 -3.83
CA LYS A 82 -8.54 -19.74 -3.02
C LYS A 82 -7.92 -18.79 -2.00
N TYR A 83 -6.90 -19.25 -1.26
CA TYR A 83 -6.22 -18.38 -0.29
C TYR A 83 -5.50 -17.20 -0.96
N ALA A 84 -4.84 -17.43 -2.10
CA ALA A 84 -4.20 -16.36 -2.86
C ALA A 84 -5.21 -15.31 -3.36
N VAL A 85 -6.37 -15.75 -3.89
CA VAL A 85 -7.43 -14.87 -4.37
C VAL A 85 -8.06 -14.08 -3.23
N VAL A 86 -8.33 -14.71 -2.08
CA VAL A 86 -8.86 -14.01 -0.89
C VAL A 86 -7.89 -12.94 -0.41
N GLY A 87 -6.60 -13.26 -0.31
CA GLY A 87 -5.57 -12.28 0.07
C GLY A 87 -5.48 -11.11 -0.91
N PHE A 88 -5.57 -11.38 -2.21
CA PHE A 88 -5.57 -10.34 -3.24
C PHE A 88 -6.81 -9.43 -3.17
N ILE A 89 -8.00 -10.01 -2.97
CA ILE A 89 -9.24 -9.24 -2.82
C ILE A 89 -9.15 -8.33 -1.60
N LEU A 90 -8.63 -8.82 -0.47
CA LEU A 90 -8.44 -8.00 0.74
C LEU A 90 -7.45 -6.85 0.53
N PHE A 91 -6.39 -7.09 -0.23
CA PHE A 91 -5.43 -6.04 -0.56
C PHE A 91 -6.07 -4.94 -1.40
N ILE A 92 -6.81 -5.32 -2.45
CA ILE A 92 -7.54 -4.36 -3.30
C ILE A 92 -8.64 -3.64 -2.53
N SER A 93 -9.40 -4.35 -1.69
CA SER A 93 -10.51 -3.75 -0.94
C SER A 93 -10.01 -2.67 0.00
N THR A 94 -8.85 -2.87 0.63
CA THR A 94 -8.20 -1.86 1.47
C THR A 94 -7.95 -0.56 0.69
N PHE A 95 -7.38 -0.66 -0.52
CA PHE A 95 -7.13 0.51 -1.36
C PHE A 95 -8.43 1.22 -1.77
N ILE A 96 -9.46 0.46 -2.14
CA ILE A 96 -10.77 1.02 -2.52
C ILE A 96 -11.40 1.77 -1.34
N ILE A 97 -11.39 1.18 -0.15
CA ILE A 97 -11.98 1.80 1.05
C ILE A 97 -11.26 3.12 1.37
N LEU A 98 -9.93 3.15 1.33
CA LEU A 98 -9.16 4.37 1.55
C LEU A 98 -9.48 5.45 0.52
N LYS A 99 -9.67 5.08 -0.75
CA LYS A 99 -10.08 6.00 -1.81
C LYS A 99 -11.49 6.55 -1.62
N ILE A 100 -12.42 5.71 -1.18
CA ILE A 100 -13.79 6.14 -0.86
C ILE A 100 -13.75 7.19 0.27
N ILE A 101 -12.98 6.94 1.33
CA ILE A 101 -12.85 7.89 2.44
C ILE A 101 -12.25 9.21 1.96
N ASP A 102 -11.22 9.19 1.11
CA ASP A 102 -10.60 10.39 0.54
C ASP A 102 -11.56 11.22 -0.31
N VAL A 103 -12.38 10.58 -1.14
CA VAL A 103 -13.37 11.27 -1.97
C VAL A 103 -14.51 11.83 -1.12
N LEU A 104 -15.04 11.05 -0.16
CA LEU A 104 -16.19 11.45 0.65
C LEU A 104 -15.86 12.51 1.70
N PHE A 105 -14.67 12.45 2.32
CA PHE A 105 -14.32 13.30 3.46
C PHE A 105 -13.26 14.37 3.14
N LEU A 106 -12.36 14.12 2.19
CA LEU A 106 -11.24 15.02 1.86
C LEU A 106 -11.36 15.66 0.46
N GLY A 107 -12.49 15.46 -0.23
CA GLY A 107 -12.74 16.03 -1.56
C GLY A 107 -11.89 15.43 -2.69
N GLY A 108 -11.27 14.28 -2.47
CA GLY A 108 -10.53 13.53 -3.50
C GLY A 108 -9.07 13.96 -3.72
N CYS A 109 -8.51 14.76 -2.82
CA CYS A 109 -7.17 15.33 -2.96
C CYS A 109 -6.02 14.36 -2.55
N GLY A 110 -6.29 13.13 -2.10
CA GLY A 110 -5.29 12.09 -1.86
C GLY A 110 -4.40 12.28 -0.62
N LYS A 111 -4.79 13.13 0.32
CA LYS A 111 -3.94 13.57 1.46
C LYS A 111 -4.19 12.82 2.77
N ILE A 112 -4.78 11.62 2.73
CA ILE A 112 -5.17 10.83 3.92
C ILE A 112 -4.04 10.60 4.92
N PHE A 113 -2.79 10.51 4.44
CA PHE A 113 -1.65 10.26 5.31
C PHE A 113 -0.89 11.53 5.70
N GLN A 114 -1.15 12.67 5.05
CA GLN A 114 -0.35 13.89 5.21
C GLN A 114 -1.11 14.90 6.08
N PHE A 115 -0.99 14.75 7.40
CA PHE A 115 -1.58 15.70 8.38
C PHE A 115 -0.82 17.03 8.37
N SER A 116 -1.00 17.86 7.34
CA SER A 116 -0.32 19.17 7.26
C SER A 116 -1.01 20.17 8.20
N ILE A 117 -0.45 20.38 9.39
CA ILE A 117 -0.84 21.47 10.29
C ILE A 117 0.29 22.49 10.27
N GLY A 118 0.08 23.61 9.55
CA GLY A 118 1.03 24.75 9.56
C GLY A 118 1.23 25.50 8.24
N GLU A 119 0.77 25.00 7.09
CA GLU A 119 0.89 25.75 5.82
C GLU A 119 -0.36 26.62 5.61
N GLY A 120 -0.20 27.93 5.83
CA GLY A 120 -1.22 28.92 5.58
C GLY A 120 -1.59 28.98 4.09
N GLY A 121 -2.87 28.77 3.80
CA GLY A 121 -3.58 29.39 2.68
C GLY A 121 -3.05 29.09 1.28
N ALA A 122 -3.48 27.96 0.72
CA ALA A 122 -3.93 27.95 -0.67
C ALA A 122 -5.29 27.24 -0.72
N PRO A 123 -6.32 27.85 -1.34
CA PRO A 123 -7.60 27.18 -1.52
C PRO A 123 -7.34 25.93 -2.35
N LEU A 124 -7.68 24.77 -1.78
CA LEU A 124 -7.58 23.49 -2.45
C LEU A 124 -8.65 23.43 -3.55
N ALA A 125 -8.38 24.07 -4.68
CA ALA A 125 -8.97 23.66 -5.94
C ALA A 125 -8.28 22.33 -6.32
N CYS A 126 -8.82 21.21 -5.84
CA CYS A 126 -8.59 19.93 -6.49
C CYS A 126 -9.17 20.05 -7.92
N PRO A 127 -8.58 19.47 -8.97
CA PRO A 127 -9.39 18.99 -10.09
C PRO A 127 -10.33 17.88 -9.63
#